data_AF-A0A959I603-F1
#
_entry.id   AF-A0A959I603-F1
#
_cell.length_a   1.000
_cell.length_b   1.000
_cell.length_c   1.000
_cell.angle_alpha   90.00
_cell.angle_beta   90.00
_cell.angle_gamma   90.00
#
_symmetry.space_group_name_H-M   'P 1'
#
loop_
_entity.id
_entity.type
_entity.pdbx_description
1 polymer ?
#
loop_
_entity_poly.entity_id
_entity_poly.type
_entity_poly.pdbx_seq_one_letter_code
_entity_poly.pdbx_strand_id
1 'polypeptide(L)'
;MSPSHKIDLRGSTGRGVQHLLFWSASVVVLTFFFAYEPRPVWSDWVYTLLFHLSLWWAVYWNLFFLIPRWLQHGRYALYALGVLAVGLSA
;
A
#
# COMPACT_ATOMS: atom_id res chain seq x y z
N MET A 1 13.93 -38.54 24.46
CA MET A 1 13.31 -37.19 24.58
C MET A 1 13.65 -36.45 23.29
N SER A 2 12.81 -36.61 22.27
CA SER A 2 13.09 -36.21 20.87
C SER A 2 12.72 -34.74 20.66
N PRO A 3 13.50 -33.96 19.88
CA PRO A 3 13.39 -32.51 19.85
C PRO A 3 12.06 -32.08 19.23
N SER A 4 11.42 -31.11 19.88
CA SER A 4 10.27 -30.38 19.35
C SER A 4 10.60 -29.82 17.97
N HIS A 5 9.99 -30.38 16.93
CA HIS A 5 9.90 -29.78 15.61
C HIS A 5 9.10 -28.48 15.75
N LYS A 6 9.78 -27.41 16.15
CA LYS A 6 9.24 -26.05 16.08
C LYS A 6 9.15 -25.75 14.59
N ILE A 7 7.96 -25.94 14.03
CA ILE A 7 7.63 -25.36 12.74
C ILE A 7 7.71 -23.85 12.96
N ASP A 8 8.87 -23.28 12.64
CA ASP A 8 9.06 -21.85 12.60
C ASP A 8 8.28 -21.32 11.39
N LEU A 9 6.98 -21.12 11.59
CA LEU A 9 6.07 -20.48 10.63
C LEU A 9 6.37 -18.98 10.45
N ARG A 10 7.51 -18.48 10.97
CA ARG A 10 7.99 -17.11 10.76
C ARG A 10 8.81 -16.99 9.48
N GLY A 11 8.41 -17.75 8.45
CA GLY A 11 9.03 -17.74 7.13
C GLY A 11 8.53 -16.56 6.30
N SER A 12 9.46 -15.93 5.58
CA SER A 12 9.31 -14.78 4.68
C SER A 12 8.06 -14.75 3.76
N THR A 13 7.38 -15.88 3.57
CA THR A 13 6.08 -16.05 2.87
C THR A 13 4.99 -15.11 3.40
N GLY A 14 5.00 -14.80 4.70
CA GLY A 14 3.99 -13.92 5.31
C GLY A 14 3.96 -12.50 4.75
N ARG A 15 5.11 -11.95 4.31
CA ARG A 15 5.19 -10.55 3.84
C ARG A 15 4.51 -10.33 2.50
N GLY A 16 4.74 -11.21 1.53
CA GLY A 16 4.10 -11.12 0.21
C GLY A 16 2.60 -11.38 0.29
N VAL A 17 2.20 -12.37 1.09
CA VAL A 17 0.78 -12.66 1.33
C VAL A 17 0.10 -11.51 2.08
N GLN A 18 0.72 -10.97 3.13
CA GLN A 18 0.20 -9.81 3.85
C GLN A 18 0.05 -8.59 2.93
N HIS A 19 1.01 -8.35 2.04
CA HIS A 19 0.96 -7.25 1.08
C HIS A 19 -0.18 -7.44 0.07
N LEU A 20 -0.35 -8.66 -0.46
CA LEU A 20 -1.45 -8.98 -1.36
C LEU A 20 -2.82 -8.89 -0.68
N LEU A 21 -2.92 -9.36 0.57
CA LEU A 21 -4.12 -9.23 1.39
C LEU A 21 -4.43 -7.76 1.70
N PHE A 22 -3.41 -6.96 2.01
CA PHE A 22 -3.56 -5.52 2.23
C PHE A 22 -4.13 -4.84 0.99
N TRP A 23 -3.56 -5.08 -0.18
CA TRP A 23 -4.06 -4.47 -1.42
C TRP A 23 -5.46 -4.95 -1.79
N SER A 24 -5.74 -6.24 -1.63
CA SER A 24 -7.07 -6.80 -1.89
C SER A 24 -8.13 -6.20 -0.96
N ALA A 25 -7.83 -6.14 0.34
CA ALA A 25 -8.72 -5.53 1.33
C ALA A 25 -8.91 -4.03 1.06
N SER A 26 -7.84 -3.33 0.69
CA SER A 26 -7.86 -1.92 0.32
C SER A 26 -8.83 -1.66 -0.82
N VAL A 27 -8.80 -2.46 -1.91
CA VAL A 27 -9.76 -2.32 -3.03
C VAL A 27 -11.19 -2.47 -2.53
N VAL A 28 -11.50 -3.49 -1.75
CA VAL A 28 -12.85 -3.71 -1.22
C VAL A 28 -13.30 -2.52 -0.36
N VAL A 29 -12.49 -2.12 0.62
CA VAL A 29 -12.83 -1.02 1.53
C VAL A 29 -13.02 0.30 0.78
N LEU A 30 -12.12 0.63 -0.14
CA LEU A 30 -12.22 1.86 -0.95
C LEU A 30 -13.44 1.83 -1.87
N THR A 31 -13.81 0.68 -2.42
CA THR A 31 -15.01 0.57 -3.24
C THR A 31 -16.27 0.86 -2.42
N PHE A 32 -16.39 0.29 -1.22
CA PHE A 32 -17.52 0.60 -0.32
C PHE A 32 -17.49 2.04 0.21
N PHE A 33 -16.30 2.62 0.34
CA PHE A 33 -16.13 4.01 0.77
C PHE A 33 -16.55 5.01 -0.32
N PHE A 34 -16.25 4.71 -1.58
CA PHE A 34 -16.62 5.56 -2.73
C PHE A 34 -18.02 5.29 -3.28
N ALA A 35 -18.61 4.12 -2.98
CA ALA A 35 -19.96 3.79 -3.40
C ALA A 35 -20.97 4.82 -2.85
N TYR A 36 -21.77 5.39 -3.76
CA TYR A 36 -22.84 6.32 -3.40
C TYR A 36 -24.07 5.59 -2.83
N GLU A 37 -24.31 4.38 -3.33
CA GLU A 37 -25.42 3.52 -2.93
C GLU A 37 -24.97 2.49 -1.87
N PRO A 38 -25.90 1.91 -1.09
CA PRO A 38 -25.58 0.88 -0.08
C PRO A 38 -24.92 -0.38 -0.64
N ARG A 39 -25.01 -0.60 -1.96
CA ARG A 39 -24.38 -1.71 -2.66
C ARG A 39 -23.54 -1.15 -3.81
N PRO A 40 -22.22 -1.45 -3.86
CA PRO A 40 -21.38 -0.97 -4.93
C PRO A 40 -21.86 -1.48 -6.28
N VAL A 41 -21.99 -0.57 -7.24
CA VAL A 41 -22.27 -0.88 -8.64
C VAL A 41 -20.97 -1.03 -9.42
N TRP A 42 -21.05 -1.59 -10.63
CA TRP A 42 -19.86 -1.87 -11.45
C TRP A 42 -18.98 -0.64 -11.69
N SER A 43 -19.58 0.55 -11.84
CA SER A 43 -18.85 1.81 -12.00
C SER A 43 -17.97 2.13 -10.79
N ASP A 44 -18.43 1.85 -9.57
CA ASP A 44 -17.67 2.14 -8.34
C ASP A 44 -16.40 1.29 -8.30
N TRP A 45 -16.47 0.04 -8.76
CA TRP A 45 -15.30 -0.82 -8.89
C TRP A 45 -14.31 -0.28 -9.92
N VAL A 46 -14.79 0.13 -11.10
CA VAL A 46 -13.92 0.69 -12.16
C VAL A 46 -13.22 1.96 -11.66
N TYR A 47 -13.96 2.89 -11.06
CA TYR A 47 -13.38 4.13 -10.53
C TYR A 47 -12.42 3.87 -9.37
N THR A 48 -12.75 2.94 -8.48
CA THR A 48 -11.86 2.56 -7.37
C THR A 48 -10.57 1.92 -7.86
N LEU A 49 -10.61 1.08 -8.89
CA LEU A 49 -9.41 0.46 -9.48
C LEU A 49 -8.53 1.50 -10.17
N LEU A 50 -9.13 2.45 -10.90
CA LEU A 50 -8.39 3.57 -11.50
C LEU A 50 -7.72 4.44 -10.43
N PHE A 51 -8.43 4.73 -9.33
CA PHE A 51 -7.86 5.43 -8.19
C PHE A 51 -6.74 4.62 -7.52
N HIS A 52 -6.94 3.31 -7.35
CA HIS A 52 -5.92 2.40 -6.79
C HIS A 52 -4.63 2.39 -7.59
N LEU A 53 -4.71 2.50 -8.92
CA LEU A 53 -3.53 2.58 -9.78
C LEU A 53 -2.69 3.83 -9.47
N SER A 54 -3.34 4.98 -9.26
CA SER A 54 -2.67 6.20 -8.80
C SER A 54 -2.05 6.02 -7.40
N LEU A 55 -2.77 5.35 -6.51
CA LEU A 55 -2.29 5.09 -5.15
C LEU A 55 -1.07 4.15 -5.13
N TRP A 56 -1.01 3.15 -6.01
CA TRP A 56 0.18 2.31 -6.21
C TRP A 56 1.39 3.14 -6.59
N TRP A 57 1.24 4.04 -7.56
CA TRP A 57 2.32 4.91 -7.98
C TRP A 57 2.89 5.72 -6.81
N ALA A 58 2.02 6.42 -6.07
CA ALA A 58 2.43 7.24 -4.93
C ALA A 58 3.08 6.40 -3.80
N VAL A 59 2.48 5.27 -3.43
CA VAL A 59 2.97 4.42 -2.34
C VAL A 59 4.32 3.79 -2.67
N TYR A 60 4.48 3.22 -3.87
CA TYR A 60 5.74 2.58 -4.25
C TYR A 60 6.85 3.62 -4.51
N TRP A 61 6.52 4.76 -5.09
CA TRP A 61 7.48 5.86 -5.21
C TRP A 61 7.97 6.31 -3.82
N ASN A 62 7.05 6.44 -2.86
CA ASN A 62 7.44 6.79 -1.51
C ASN A 62 8.31 5.71 -0.83
N LEU A 63 7.91 4.44 -0.95
CA LEU A 63 8.57 3.32 -0.28
C LEU A 63 9.95 3.00 -0.85
N PHE A 64 10.13 3.06 -2.17
CA PHE A 64 11.39 2.69 -2.84
C PHE A 64 12.34 3.88 -3.09
N PHE A 65 11.84 5.12 -3.15
CA PHE A 65 12.69 6.29 -3.41
C PHE A 65 12.74 7.25 -2.22
N LEU A 66 11.61 7.83 -1.80
CA LEU A 66 11.62 8.92 -0.82
C LEU A 66 12.12 8.47 0.56
N ILE A 67 11.60 7.34 1.04
CA ILE A 67 11.96 6.79 2.35
C ILE A 67 13.46 6.45 2.41
N PRO A 68 14.01 5.59 1.54
CA PRO A 68 15.42 5.22 1.63
C PRO A 68 16.36 6.41 1.38
N ARG A 69 15.97 7.37 0.52
CA ARG A 69 16.86 8.47 0.14
C ARG A 69 16.87 9.64 1.11
N TRP A 70 15.75 9.93 1.78
CA TRP A 70 15.64 11.11 2.66
C TRP A 70 15.24 10.76 4.08
N LEU A 71 14.23 9.91 4.26
CA LEU A 71 13.70 9.61 5.60
C LEU A 71 14.69 8.81 6.44
N GLN A 72 15.33 7.78 5.87
CA GLN A 72 16.32 6.95 6.56
C GLN A 72 17.59 7.70 6.94
N HIS A 73 17.90 8.80 6.23
CA HIS A 73 19.04 9.67 6.51
C HIS A 73 18.71 10.83 7.47
N GLY A 74 17.52 10.83 8.09
CA GLY A 74 17.08 11.90 9.01
C GLY A 74 16.78 13.24 8.33
N ARG A 75 16.67 13.28 6.99
CA ARG A 75 16.46 14.51 6.21
C ARG A 75 14.97 14.78 6.02
N TYR A 76 14.27 15.06 7.12
CA TYR A 76 12.80 15.21 7.13
C TYR A 76 12.28 16.33 6.23
N ALA A 77 12.98 17.48 6.14
CA ALA A 77 12.57 18.59 5.29
C ALA A 77 12.62 18.25 3.79
N LEU A 78 13.66 17.51 3.35
CA LEU A 78 13.77 17.05 1.96
C LEU A 78 12.75 15.96 1.64
N TYR A 79 12.45 15.09 2.61
CA TYR A 79 11.36 14.13 2.47
C TYR A 79 10.01 14.84 2.26
N ALA A 80 9.69 15.84 3.09
CA ALA A 80 8.46 16.62 2.96
C ALA A 80 8.36 17.33 1.60
N LEU A 81 9.44 17.99 1.15
CA LEU A 81 9.50 18.59 -0.19
C LEU A 81 9.33 17.55 -1.30
N GLY A 82 9.92 16.37 -1.15
CA GLY A 82 9.78 15.27 -2.10
C GLY A 82 8.34 14.75 -2.20
N VAL A 83 7.67 14.59 -1.06
CA VAL A 83 6.24 14.22 -1.01
C VAL A 83 5.39 15.29 -1.68
N LEU A 84 5.62 16.57 -1.38
CA LEU A 84 4.90 17.68 -2.01
C LEU A 84 5.14 17.73 -3.52
N ALA A 85 6.38 17.54 -3.98
CA ALA A 85 6.71 17.55 -5.40
C ALA A 85 5.99 16.41 -6.15
N VAL A 86 5.97 15.20 -5.59
CA VAL A 86 5.24 14.07 -6.16
C VAL A 86 3.74 14.34 -6.16
N GLY A 87 3.19 14.85 -5.05
CA GLY A 87 1.77 15.16 -4.91
C GLY A 87 1.29 16.30 -5.81
N LEU A 88 2.16 17.28 -6.13
CA LEU A 88 1.84 18.39 -7.03
C LEU A 88 1.97 18.00 -8.52
N SER A 89 2.63 16.89 -8.81
CA SER A 89 2.86 16.38 -10.18
C SER A 89 1.84 15.35 -10.65
N ALA A 90 0.97 14.88 -9.74
CA ALA A 90 -0.13 13.96 -10.01
C ALA A 90 -1.44 14.74 -10.20
#